data_AF-A0A9Q1MAN1-F1
#
_entry.id   AF-A0A9Q1MAN1-F1
#
_cell.length_a   1.000
_cell.length_b   1.000
_cell.length_c   1.000
_cell.angle_alpha   90.00
_cell.angle_beta   90.00
_cell.angle_gamma   90.00
#
_symmetry.space_group_name_H-M   'P 1'
#
loop_
_entity.id
_entity.type
_entity.pdbx_description
1 polymer ?
#
loop_
_entity_poly.entity_id
_entity_poly.type
_entity_poly.pdbx_seq_one_letter_code
_entity_poly.pdbx_strand_id
1 'polypeptide(L)' 'MGKQIAFSAMMSNDPKFNPEFYNWNRVSMRYCDGGSFTGDVEAVEPDTGLHYRGARIFKAIMEALLSQGMNTARNV' A
#
# COMPACT_ATOMS: atom_id res chain seq x y z
N MET A 1 -9.80 11.28 12.07
CA MET A 1 -9.78 10.78 10.67
C MET A 1 -8.75 11.57 9.89
N GLY A 2 -7.73 10.92 9.34
CA GLY A 2 -6.68 11.59 8.57
C GLY A 2 -7.19 12.16 7.25
N LYS A 3 -6.43 13.10 6.66
CA LYS A 3 -6.74 13.66 5.34
C LYS A 3 -6.79 12.54 4.30
N GLN A 4 -7.96 12.37 3.67
CA GLN A 4 -8.13 11.44 2.57
C GLN A 4 -7.28 11.92 1.39
N ILE A 5 -6.38 11.07 0.91
CA ILE A 5 -5.58 11.36 -0.28
C ILE A 5 -6.47 11.12 -1.49
N ALA A 6 -6.62 12.13 -2.34
CA ALA A 6 -7.34 11.98 -3.59
C ALA A 6 -6.53 11.10 -4.55
N PHE A 7 -7.17 10.09 -5.14
CA PHE A 7 -6.55 9.31 -6.19
C PHE A 7 -6.58 10.08 -7.51
N SER A 8 -5.45 10.09 -8.22
CA SER A 8 -5.26 10.81 -9.49
C SER A 8 -4.44 9.97 -10.46
N ALA A 9 -4.33 10.44 -11.71
CA ALA A 9 -3.62 9.75 -12.80
C ALA A 9 -4.07 8.27 -12.91
N MET A 10 -3.14 7.32 -12.86
CA MET A 10 -3.41 5.87 -12.94
C MET A 10 -4.29 5.33 -11.80
N MET A 11 -4.43 6.06 -10.70
CA MET A 11 -5.35 5.71 -9.61
C MET A 11 -6.72 6.40 -9.75
N SER A 12 -6.90 7.28 -10.74
CA SER A 12 -8.18 7.95 -10.98
C SER A 12 -9.29 6.94 -11.33
N ASN A 13 -10.51 7.25 -10.93
CA ASN A 13 -11.72 6.54 -11.34
C ASN A 13 -12.41 7.16 -12.56
N ASP A 14 -11.85 8.24 -13.11
CA ASP A 14 -12.34 8.85 -14.35
C ASP A 14 -11.66 8.20 -15.56
N PRO A 15 -12.41 7.55 -16.47
CA PRO A 15 -11.87 6.89 -17.66
C PRO A 15 -11.15 7.85 -18.62
N LYS A 16 -11.38 9.17 -18.54
CA LYS A 16 -10.62 10.16 -19.33
C LYS A 16 -9.16 10.25 -18.89
N PHE A 17 -8.90 10.03 -17.60
CA PHE A 17 -7.56 10.10 -17.01
C PHE A 17 -6.93 8.71 -16.80
N ASN A 18 -7.75 7.66 -16.70
CA ASN A 18 -7.31 6.28 -16.47
C ASN A 18 -8.12 5.28 -17.34
N PRO A 19 -7.97 5.30 -18.67
CA PRO A 19 -8.78 4.45 -19.55
C PRO A 19 -8.63 2.95 -19.28
N GLU A 20 -7.46 2.53 -18.79
CA GLU A 20 -7.13 1.12 -18.54
C GLU A 20 -7.71 0.59 -17.21
N PHE A 21 -7.59 1.35 -16.12
CA PHE A 21 -7.84 0.86 -14.76
C PHE A 21 -8.93 1.62 -13.99
N TYR A 22 -9.69 2.52 -14.63
CA TYR A 22 -10.67 3.37 -13.92
C TYR A 22 -11.70 2.59 -13.08
N ASN A 23 -11.98 1.33 -13.43
CA ASN A 23 -12.92 0.47 -12.72
C ASN A 23 -12.26 -0.63 -11.87
N TRP A 24 -10.94 -0.58 -11.66
CA TRP A 24 -10.24 -1.53 -10.78
C TRP A 24 -10.42 -1.16 -9.30
N ASN A 25 -10.22 -2.14 -8.43
CA ASN A 25 -10.00 -1.89 -7.00
C ASN A 25 -8.70 -1.10 -6.83
N ARG A 26 -8.73 -0.04 -6.01
CA ARG A 26 -7.59 0.87 -5.83
C ARG A 26 -7.16 0.89 -4.38
N VAL A 27 -5.88 0.65 -4.14
CA VAL A 27 -5.28 0.66 -2.80
C VAL A 27 -4.02 1.51 -2.84
N SER A 28 -3.85 2.39 -1.85
CA SER A 28 -2.62 3.16 -1.67
C SER A 28 -2.00 2.82 -0.32
N MET A 29 -0.82 2.20 -0.38
CA MET A 29 -0.02 1.87 0.80
C MET A 29 0.91 3.04 1.09
N ARG A 30 0.81 3.61 2.30
CA ARG A 30 1.73 4.68 2.71
C ARG A 30 3.09 4.07 3.03
N TYR A 31 4.12 4.58 2.38
CA TYR A 31 5.50 4.26 2.71
C TYR A 31 5.85 4.86 4.08
N CYS A 32 6.29 4.01 5.02
CA CYS A 32 6.54 4.43 6.39
C CYS A 32 7.68 3.67 7.10
N ASP A 33 8.33 2.70 6.46
CA ASP A 33 9.36 1.88 7.09
C ASP A 33 10.79 2.40 6.86
N GLY A 34 11.01 3.31 5.90
CA GLY A 34 12.32 3.86 5.59
C GLY A 34 13.30 2.87 4.92
N GLY A 35 12.86 1.64 4.61
CA GLY A 35 13.67 0.57 4.01
C GLY A 35 13.04 -0.07 2.78
N SER A 36 12.25 0.69 2.01
CA SER A 36 11.61 0.24 0.75
C SER A 36 10.82 -1.06 0.87
N PHE A 37 10.13 -1.31 2.00
CA PHE A 37 9.39 -2.54 2.26
C PHE A 37 10.23 -3.82 2.40
N THR A 38 11.55 -3.71 2.58
CA THR A 38 12.44 -4.90 2.60
C THR A 38 12.85 -5.35 4.01
N GLY A 39 12.85 -4.44 4.98
CA GLY A 39 13.29 -4.72 6.34
C GLY A 39 12.28 -5.53 7.17
N ASP A 40 12.78 -6.42 8.02
CA ASP A 40 12.04 -7.07 9.10
C ASP A 40 12.92 -7.26 10.33
N VAL A 41 13.29 -6.16 10.98
CA VAL A 41 14.14 -6.16 12.18
C VAL A 41 13.40 -5.62 13.40
N GLU A 42 13.68 -6.20 14.57
CA GLU A 42 13.13 -5.72 15.83
C GLU A 42 13.81 -4.45 16.33
N ALA A 43 15.12 -4.33 16.05
CA ALA A 43 15.90 -3.16 16.44
C ALA A 43 15.31 -1.88 15.87
N VAL A 44 15.33 -0.83 16.68
CA VAL A 44 14.96 0.52 16.28
C VAL A 44 16.25 1.28 16.06
N GLU A 45 16.32 2.04 14.97
CA GLU A 45 17.49 2.84 14.70
C GLU A 45 17.65 3.94 15.78
N PRO A 46 18.70 3.91 16.62
CA PRO A 46 18.81 4.80 17.77
C PRO A 46 18.79 6.29 17.40
N ASP A 47 19.39 6.67 16.28
CA ASP A 47 19.52 8.10 15.92
C ASP A 47 18.23 8.69 15.34
N THR A 48 17.46 7.89 14.59
CA THR A 48 16.28 8.36 13.86
C THR A 48 14.97 7.87 14.45
N GLY A 49 15.00 6.85 15.32
CA GLY A 49 13.82 6.15 15.82
C GLY A 49 13.11 5.33 14.74
N LEU A 50 13.70 5.13 13.56
CA LEU A 50 13.04 4.42 12.47
C LEU A 50 12.94 2.92 12.75
N HIS A 51 11.78 2.38 12.41
CA HIS A 51 11.50 0.95 12.46
C HIS A 51 11.54 0.38 11.03
N TYR A 52 12.63 -0.32 10.69
CA TYR A 52 12.78 -0.98 9.40
C TYR A 52 12.01 -2.31 9.35
N ARG A 53 10.68 -2.22 9.33
CA ARG A 53 9.74 -3.36 9.39
C ARG A 53 8.84 -3.44 8.15
N GLY A 54 9.31 -2.89 7.05
CA GLY A 54 8.55 -2.77 5.81
C GLY A 54 8.03 -4.09 5.26
N ALA A 55 8.81 -5.16 5.30
CA ALA A 55 8.37 -6.48 4.81
C ALA A 55 7.23 -7.04 5.68
N ARG A 56 7.30 -6.85 7.00
CA ARG A 56 6.24 -7.23 7.94
C ARG A 56 4.96 -6.43 7.71
N ILE A 57 5.08 -5.11 7.49
CA ILE A 57 3.95 -4.22 7.18
C ILE A 57 3.30 -4.64 5.86
N PHE A 58 4.11 -4.87 4.82
CA PHE A 58 3.62 -5.31 3.51
C PHE A 58 2.86 -6.64 3.61
N LYS A 59 3.41 -7.63 4.31
CA LYS A 59 2.74 -8.91 4.57
C LYS A 59 1.38 -8.72 5.24
N ALA A 60 1.31 -7.93 6.31
CA ALA A 60 0.07 -7.66 7.03
C ALA A 60 -0.98 -6.95 6.14
N ILE A 61 -0.55 -6.01 5.29
CA ILE A 61 -1.44 -5.34 4.33
C ILE A 61 -1.98 -6.36 3.31
N MET A 62 -1.11 -7.21 2.75
CA MET A 62 -1.54 -8.22 1.78
C MET A 62 -2.53 -9.22 2.39
N GLU A 63 -2.29 -9.68 3.61
CA GLU A 63 -3.22 -10.56 4.35
C GLU A 63 -4.59 -9.87 4.55
N ALA A 64 -4.59 -8.59 4.93
CA ALA A 64 -5.83 -7.82 5.07
C ALA A 64 -6.57 -7.68 3.73
N LEU A 65 -5.87 -7.35 2.64
CA LEU A 65 -6.48 -7.22 1.31
C LEU A 65 -7.03 -8.54 0.77
N LEU A 66 -6.31 -9.65 0.99
CA LEU A 66 -6.77 -10.99 0.65
C LEU A 66 -8.11 -11.30 1.33
N SER A 67 -8.24 -10.93 2.61
CA SER A 67 -9.50 -11.10 3.37
C SER A 67 -10.64 -10.19 2.88
N GLN A 68 -10.32 -9.06 2.24
CA GLN A 68 -11.29 -8.08 1.72
C GLN A 68 -11.65 -8.32 0.24
N GLY A 69 -11.31 -9.49 -0.31
CA GLY A 69 -11.75 -9.93 -1.64
C GLY A 69 -10.63 -10.03 -2.68
N MET A 70 -9.41 -9.57 -2.38
CA MET A 70 -8.27 -9.72 -3.31
C MET A 70 -7.94 -11.19 -3.58
N ASN A 71 -8.29 -12.11 -2.67
CA ASN A 71 -8.14 -13.55 -2.86
C ASN A 71 -8.95 -14.12 -4.05
N THR A 72 -9.95 -13.39 -4.54
CA THR A 72 -10.78 -13.76 -5.70
C THR A 72 -10.49 -12.90 -6.93
N ALA A 73 -9.49 -12.00 -6.84
CA ALA A 73 -9.12 -11.14 -7.95
C ALA A 73 -8.52 -11.97 -9.10
N ARG A 74 -8.92 -11.65 -10.33
CA ARG A 74 -8.34 -12.27 -11.53
C ARG A 74 -6.94 -11.73 -11.84
N ASN A 75 -6.72 -10.44 -11.59
CA ASN A 75 -5.45 -9.74 -11.78
C ASN A 75 -5.21 -8.85 -10.56
N VAL A 76 -3.95 -8.71 -10.15
CA VAL A 76 -3.47 -7.86 -9.06
C VAL A 76 -2.30 -7.03 -9.57
#